data_AF-A0A661B8S4-F1
#
_entry.id   AF-A0A661B8S4-F1
#
_cell.length_a   1.000
_cell.length_b   1.000
_cell.length_c   1.000
_cell.angle_alpha   90.00
_cell.angle_beta   90.00
_cell.angle_gamma   90.00
#
_symmetry.space_group_name_H-M   'P 1'
#
loop_
_entity.id
_entity.type
_entity.pdbx_description
1 polymer ?
#
loop_
_entity_poly.entity_id
_entity_poly.type
_entity_poly.pdbx_seq_one_letter_code
_entity_poly.pdbx_strand_id
1 'polypeptide(L)'
;KFEGVEVLGLPAALKKYDWAKDYLWSLVEPEKDKFTKLVWQREQEKGVVGQWLRVKKGTISKEPFQSCFFIKIERFLQAIHNIIIVEDDVEFHIISGCAIASYLNAGMHIGITEIFIGKNSTLSYTMIHDWAPQVEVRPRTGVKVEAGSKFISNYISLRQTKMTESYPTAWLIGEGASAKFSTLILSPEGSTYDLGSRIYLAAPNTSGESISRSISKGGVAISRGHIIANAPNTRGHIECNGLFLSEGGLIDAIPELTANVPDTDLSHEAALGRIDEEKLEYLMARGLSRDEATQLIIKGFLDVGILGLPPKLEEEVKRNIEIMEQAAL
;
A
#
# COMPACT_ATOMS: atom_id res chain seq x y z
N LYS A 1 -23.09 9.78 3.64
CA LYS A 1 -22.92 10.18 2.22
C LYS A 1 -21.87 11.29 2.20
N PHE A 2 -20.73 11.07 1.57
CA PHE A 2 -19.74 12.12 1.34
C PHE A 2 -20.15 12.90 0.09
N GLU A 3 -20.25 14.22 0.21
CA GLU A 3 -20.54 15.09 -0.93
C GLU A 3 -19.42 14.97 -1.97
N GLY A 4 -19.76 14.94 -3.26
CA GLY A 4 -18.79 14.74 -4.33
C GLY A 4 -18.32 13.29 -4.52
N VAL A 5 -18.72 12.34 -3.66
CA VAL A 5 -18.28 10.94 -3.73
C VAL A 5 -19.43 10.02 -4.16
N GLU A 6 -19.18 9.17 -5.16
CA GLU A 6 -20.08 8.13 -5.61
C GLU A 6 -19.46 6.74 -5.37
N VAL A 7 -20.21 5.89 -4.67
CA VAL A 7 -19.85 4.50 -4.41
C VAL A 7 -20.92 3.60 -4.99
N LEU A 8 -20.53 2.70 -5.88
CA LEU A 8 -21.40 1.69 -6.49
C LEU A 8 -20.72 0.32 -6.40
N GLY A 9 -21.52 -0.75 -6.51
CA GLY A 9 -20.95 -2.03 -6.92
C GLY A 9 -20.49 -1.93 -8.37
N LEU A 10 -19.35 -2.54 -8.71
CA LEU A 10 -18.81 -2.52 -10.07
C LEU A 10 -19.83 -2.97 -11.14
N PRO A 11 -20.65 -4.02 -10.94
CA PRO A 11 -21.72 -4.36 -11.87
C PRO A 11 -22.76 -3.25 -12.08
N ALA A 12 -23.07 -2.48 -11.03
CA ALA A 12 -24.03 -1.38 -11.12
C ALA A 12 -23.43 -0.19 -11.86
N ALA A 13 -22.13 0.09 -11.68
CA ALA A 13 -21.43 1.12 -12.42
C ALA A 13 -21.36 0.80 -13.92
N LEU A 14 -21.01 -0.44 -14.29
CA LEU A 14 -20.98 -0.88 -15.69
C LEU A 14 -22.34 -0.82 -16.39
N LYS A 15 -23.44 -0.99 -15.65
CA LYS A 15 -24.80 -0.81 -16.19
C LYS A 15 -25.21 0.67 -16.30
N LYS A 16 -24.67 1.52 -15.43
CA LYS A 16 -25.02 2.94 -15.35
C LYS A 16 -24.23 3.79 -16.34
N TYR A 17 -22.99 3.41 -16.63
CA TYR A 17 -22.04 4.19 -17.41
C TYR A 17 -21.46 3.35 -18.55
N ASP A 18 -21.82 3.67 -19.78
CA ASP A 18 -21.33 2.95 -20.97
C ASP A 18 -19.80 3.02 -21.12
N TRP A 19 -19.19 4.09 -20.62
CA TRP A 19 -17.75 4.33 -20.61
C TRP A 19 -17.01 3.62 -19.47
N ALA A 20 -17.71 3.06 -18.47
CA ALA A 20 -17.03 2.42 -17.33
C ALA A 20 -16.21 1.18 -17.75
N LYS A 21 -16.58 0.55 -18.87
CA LYS A 21 -15.83 -0.57 -19.46
C LYS A 21 -14.41 -0.18 -19.90
N ASP A 22 -14.16 1.09 -20.21
CA ASP A 22 -12.86 1.56 -20.70
C ASP A 22 -11.79 1.56 -19.59
N TYR A 23 -12.23 1.50 -18.34
CA TYR A 23 -11.36 1.45 -17.16
C TYR A 23 -11.01 0.02 -16.74
N LEU A 24 -11.84 -0.96 -17.09
CA LEU A 24 -11.71 -2.34 -16.62
C LEU A 24 -10.54 -3.04 -17.31
N TRP A 25 -9.59 -3.57 -16.53
CA TRP A 25 -8.40 -4.28 -17.01
C TRP A 25 -7.51 -3.42 -17.94
N SER A 26 -7.44 -2.12 -17.67
CA SER A 26 -6.71 -1.15 -18.50
C SER A 26 -5.32 -0.78 -17.93
N LEU A 27 -5.12 -0.92 -16.62
CA LEU A 27 -3.85 -0.70 -15.92
C LEU A 27 -3.24 -2.00 -15.40
N VAL A 28 -4.06 -3.01 -15.13
CA VAL A 28 -3.60 -4.35 -14.77
C VAL A 28 -3.91 -5.28 -15.94
N GLU A 29 -2.88 -5.96 -16.45
CA GLU A 29 -3.07 -6.92 -17.53
C GLU A 29 -3.75 -8.20 -17.01
N PRO A 30 -4.82 -8.70 -17.68
CA PRO A 30 -5.51 -9.91 -17.29
C PRO A 30 -4.61 -11.13 -17.10
N GLU A 31 -3.64 -11.32 -17.99
CA GLU A 31 -2.77 -12.51 -17.99
C GLU A 31 -1.38 -12.26 -17.38
N LYS A 32 -1.19 -11.14 -16.67
CA LYS A 32 0.08 -10.79 -16.01
C LYS A 32 0.66 -11.95 -15.19
N ASP A 33 -0.20 -12.61 -14.42
CA ASP A 33 0.16 -13.80 -13.65
C ASP A 33 -1.04 -14.74 -13.45
N LYS A 34 -0.81 -15.85 -12.75
CA LYS A 34 -1.84 -16.85 -12.46
C LYS A 34 -3.01 -16.31 -11.63
N PHE A 35 -2.80 -15.26 -10.82
CA PHE A 35 -3.84 -14.67 -9.97
C PHE A 35 -4.71 -13.69 -10.75
N THR A 36 -4.12 -12.80 -11.53
CA THR A 36 -4.87 -11.91 -12.42
C THR A 36 -5.70 -12.72 -13.42
N LYS A 37 -5.10 -13.79 -13.98
CA LYS A 37 -5.77 -14.69 -14.92
C LYS A 37 -6.97 -15.38 -14.29
N LEU A 38 -6.82 -15.84 -13.04
CA LEU A 38 -7.91 -16.45 -12.29
C LEU A 38 -9.07 -15.47 -12.05
N VAL A 39 -8.79 -14.23 -11.64
CA VAL A 39 -9.83 -13.22 -11.44
C VAL A 39 -10.53 -12.95 -12.77
N TRP A 40 -9.79 -12.65 -13.83
CA TRP A 40 -10.32 -12.35 -15.14
C TRP A 40 -11.23 -13.48 -15.68
N GLN A 41 -10.79 -14.73 -15.62
CA GLN A 41 -11.59 -15.90 -16.04
C GLN A 41 -12.90 -16.00 -15.27
N ARG A 42 -12.87 -15.81 -13.94
CA ARG A 42 -14.09 -15.83 -13.12
C ARG A 42 -15.06 -14.71 -13.48
N GLU A 43 -14.55 -13.54 -13.84
CA GLU A 43 -15.39 -12.43 -14.28
C GLU A 43 -16.07 -12.72 -15.62
N GLN A 44 -15.40 -13.40 -16.54
CA GLN A 44 -16.03 -13.85 -17.80
C GLN A 44 -17.16 -14.85 -17.56
N GLU A 45 -17.02 -15.74 -16.57
CA GLU A 45 -18.01 -16.76 -16.25
C GLU A 45 -19.19 -16.25 -15.41
N LYS A 46 -18.91 -15.41 -14.41
CA LYS A 46 -19.86 -15.06 -13.33
C LYS A 46 -20.19 -13.57 -13.27
N GLY A 47 -19.58 -12.77 -14.14
CA GLY A 47 -19.62 -11.31 -14.07
C GLY A 47 -18.62 -10.75 -13.05
N VAL A 48 -18.36 -9.46 -13.18
CA VAL A 48 -17.43 -8.73 -12.31
C VAL A 48 -17.98 -8.60 -10.88
N VAL A 49 -17.09 -8.51 -9.89
CA VAL A 49 -17.44 -8.25 -8.49
C VAL A 49 -16.42 -7.31 -7.90
N GLY A 50 -16.89 -6.23 -7.27
CA GLY A 50 -16.03 -5.31 -6.54
C GLY A 50 -16.64 -3.93 -6.42
N GLN A 51 -15.82 -2.96 -6.02
CA GLN A 51 -16.26 -1.59 -5.75
C GLN A 51 -15.92 -0.66 -6.92
N TRP A 52 -16.84 0.24 -7.22
CA TRP A 52 -16.60 1.41 -8.05
C TRP A 52 -16.68 2.65 -7.16
N LEU A 53 -15.57 3.38 -7.05
CA LEU A 53 -15.46 4.63 -6.32
C LEU A 53 -15.12 5.76 -7.29
N ARG A 54 -15.98 6.77 -7.39
CA ARG A 54 -15.73 7.97 -8.19
C ARG A 54 -15.78 9.21 -7.30
N VAL A 55 -14.69 9.97 -7.28
CA VAL A 55 -14.60 11.27 -6.62
C VAL A 55 -14.71 12.35 -7.70
N LYS A 56 -15.77 13.16 -7.62
CA LYS A 56 -16.12 14.15 -8.64
C LYS A 56 -15.20 15.36 -8.58
N LYS A 57 -15.08 16.04 -9.72
CA LYS A 57 -14.27 17.24 -9.91
C LYS A 57 -14.51 18.28 -8.80
N GLY A 58 -13.43 18.89 -8.31
CA GLY A 58 -13.51 19.95 -7.29
C GLY A 58 -13.78 19.45 -5.87
N THR A 59 -13.85 18.14 -5.64
CA THR A 59 -14.11 17.59 -4.30
C THR A 59 -12.88 17.75 -3.42
N ILE A 60 -13.05 18.34 -2.24
CA ILE A 60 -12.01 18.46 -1.22
C ILE A 60 -12.54 17.80 0.07
N SER A 61 -11.96 16.67 0.45
CA SER A 61 -12.34 15.97 1.67
C SER A 61 -11.74 16.66 2.90
N LYS A 62 -12.59 17.00 3.88
CA LYS A 62 -12.12 17.48 5.20
C LYS A 62 -11.73 16.35 6.17
N GLU A 63 -12.27 15.16 5.92
CA GLU A 63 -12.13 13.96 6.74
C GLU A 63 -11.92 12.76 5.81
N PRO A 64 -11.19 11.72 6.23
CA PRO A 64 -10.92 10.57 5.38
C PRO A 64 -12.17 9.75 5.10
N PHE A 65 -12.28 9.27 3.87
CA PHE A 65 -13.27 8.28 3.48
C PHE A 65 -12.81 6.89 3.93
N GLN A 66 -13.55 6.29 4.85
CA GLN A 66 -13.28 4.94 5.30
C GLN A 66 -14.02 3.91 4.42
N SER A 67 -13.27 2.96 3.87
CA SER A 67 -13.80 1.75 3.23
C SER A 67 -13.32 0.53 4.03
N CYS A 68 -14.18 -0.47 4.21
CA CYS A 68 -13.79 -1.69 4.91
C CYS A 68 -14.34 -2.93 4.20
N PHE A 69 -13.44 -3.86 3.85
CA PHE A 69 -13.82 -5.21 3.43
C PHE A 69 -13.76 -6.13 4.65
N PHE A 70 -14.92 -6.58 5.10
CA PHE A 70 -15.03 -7.51 6.23
C PHE A 70 -15.48 -8.89 5.76
N ILE A 71 -14.66 -9.91 6.01
CA ILE A 71 -14.89 -11.27 5.52
C ILE A 71 -15.36 -12.17 6.67
N LYS A 72 -16.49 -12.87 6.46
CA LYS A 72 -17.16 -13.72 7.47
C LYS A 72 -17.20 -15.22 7.14
N ILE A 73 -16.69 -15.62 5.97
CA ILE A 73 -16.84 -16.98 5.44
C ILE A 73 -15.53 -17.76 5.63
N GLU A 74 -15.60 -18.98 6.14
CA GLU A 74 -14.46 -19.89 6.28
C GLU A 74 -13.89 -20.37 4.93
N ARG A 75 -12.56 -20.50 4.87
CA ARG A 75 -11.82 -20.98 3.68
C ARG A 75 -12.25 -20.25 2.39
N PHE A 76 -12.41 -18.95 2.49
CA PHE A 76 -12.87 -18.12 1.38
C PHE A 76 -11.81 -18.01 0.28
N LEU A 77 -12.29 -17.87 -0.95
CA LEU A 77 -11.53 -17.24 -2.04
C LEU A 77 -12.28 -15.96 -2.41
N GLN A 78 -11.74 -14.81 -2.01
CA GLN A 78 -12.25 -13.52 -2.39
C GLN A 78 -11.45 -13.05 -3.61
N ALA A 79 -12.10 -12.99 -4.75
CA ALA A 79 -11.59 -12.38 -5.97
C ALA A 79 -12.43 -11.13 -6.23
N ILE A 80 -11.82 -9.95 -6.09
CA ILE A 80 -12.50 -8.67 -6.29
C ILE A 80 -11.72 -7.80 -7.27
N HIS A 81 -12.44 -6.99 -8.03
CA HIS A 81 -11.92 -5.99 -8.94
C HIS A 81 -12.51 -4.62 -8.58
N ASN A 82 -11.65 -3.75 -8.06
CA ASN A 82 -12.01 -2.40 -7.65
C ASN A 82 -11.53 -1.37 -8.68
N ILE A 83 -12.35 -0.36 -8.94
CA ILE A 83 -12.00 0.79 -9.77
C ILE A 83 -12.17 2.05 -8.93
N ILE A 84 -11.12 2.86 -8.88
CA ILE A 84 -11.10 4.16 -8.20
C ILE A 84 -10.80 5.24 -9.23
N ILE A 85 -11.73 6.19 -9.39
CA ILE A 85 -11.59 7.32 -10.30
C ILE A 85 -11.61 8.60 -9.47
N VAL A 86 -10.53 9.35 -9.54
CA VAL A 86 -10.39 10.69 -8.97
C VAL A 86 -10.38 11.66 -10.15
N GLU A 87 -11.40 12.51 -10.25
CA GLU A 87 -11.46 13.54 -11.29
C GLU A 87 -10.47 14.69 -11.02
N ASP A 88 -10.44 15.66 -11.93
CA ASP A 88 -9.57 16.83 -11.84
C ASP A 88 -9.90 17.70 -10.61
N ASP A 89 -8.89 18.43 -10.15
CA ASP A 89 -9.01 19.45 -9.09
C ASP A 89 -9.58 18.85 -7.78
N VAL A 90 -9.13 17.64 -7.41
CA VAL A 90 -9.61 16.90 -6.22
C VAL A 90 -8.53 16.76 -5.16
N GLU A 91 -8.90 16.94 -3.89
CA GLU A 91 -8.08 16.51 -2.75
C GLU A 91 -8.88 15.50 -1.92
N PHE A 92 -8.42 14.25 -1.89
CA PHE A 92 -9.18 13.16 -1.29
C PHE A 92 -8.31 12.18 -0.52
N HIS A 93 -8.81 11.71 0.62
CA HIS A 93 -8.13 10.73 1.47
C HIS A 93 -9.01 9.49 1.68
N ILE A 94 -8.44 8.31 1.47
CA ILE A 94 -9.09 7.02 1.67
C ILE A 94 -8.30 6.25 2.73
N ILE A 95 -9.00 5.73 3.73
CA ILE A 95 -8.51 4.67 4.61
C ILE A 95 -9.28 3.40 4.26
N SER A 96 -8.58 2.40 3.73
CA SER A 96 -9.11 1.08 3.46
C SER A 96 -8.66 0.10 4.55
N GLY A 97 -9.60 -0.58 5.19
CA GLY A 97 -9.33 -1.71 6.07
C GLY A 97 -9.74 -3.02 5.40
N CYS A 98 -8.89 -4.04 5.45
CA CYS A 98 -9.31 -5.42 5.19
C CYS A 98 -9.13 -6.21 6.48
N ALA A 99 -10.23 -6.75 6.99
CA ALA A 99 -10.25 -7.54 8.21
C ALA A 99 -11.11 -8.78 8.03
N ILE A 100 -10.72 -9.85 8.71
CA ILE A 100 -11.49 -11.11 8.75
C ILE A 100 -12.09 -11.30 10.14
N ALA A 101 -13.21 -12.03 10.22
CA ALA A 101 -13.78 -12.39 11.50
C ALA A 101 -12.80 -13.25 12.31
N SER A 102 -12.72 -13.03 13.63
CA SER A 102 -11.67 -13.60 14.49
C SER A 102 -11.64 -15.12 14.59
N TYR A 103 -12.73 -15.82 14.24
CA TYR A 103 -12.80 -17.27 14.19
C TYR A 103 -12.26 -17.87 12.88
N LEU A 104 -11.99 -17.04 11.87
CA LEU A 104 -11.45 -17.47 10.59
C LEU A 104 -9.93 -17.60 10.70
N ASN A 105 -9.40 -18.73 10.23
CA ASN A 105 -7.95 -18.97 10.27
C ASN A 105 -7.30 -18.99 8.89
N ALA A 106 -8.04 -19.38 7.84
CA ALA A 106 -7.49 -19.61 6.50
C ALA A 106 -8.38 -19.04 5.39
N GLY A 107 -7.76 -18.60 4.30
CA GLY A 107 -8.44 -18.07 3.12
C GLY A 107 -7.46 -17.47 2.11
N MET A 108 -7.99 -16.99 0.98
CA MET A 108 -7.21 -16.29 -0.03
C MET A 108 -7.94 -15.03 -0.47
N HIS A 109 -7.23 -13.91 -0.43
CA HIS A 109 -7.67 -12.62 -0.95
C HIS A 109 -6.87 -12.27 -2.21
N ILE A 110 -7.57 -12.13 -3.34
CA ILE A 110 -7.01 -11.62 -4.60
C ILE A 110 -7.77 -10.34 -4.94
N GLY A 111 -7.09 -9.20 -4.78
CA GLY A 111 -7.67 -7.89 -5.02
C GLY A 111 -7.02 -7.23 -6.23
N ILE A 112 -7.77 -7.08 -7.32
CA ILE A 112 -7.37 -6.23 -8.45
C ILE A 112 -7.87 -4.82 -8.15
N THR A 113 -7.01 -3.82 -8.22
CA THR A 113 -7.40 -2.42 -7.99
C THR A 113 -6.77 -1.51 -9.03
N GLU A 114 -7.60 -0.77 -9.75
CA GLU A 114 -7.17 0.17 -10.78
C GLU A 114 -7.55 1.59 -10.36
N ILE A 115 -6.56 2.45 -10.23
CA ILE A 115 -6.70 3.81 -9.70
C ILE A 115 -6.33 4.81 -10.79
N PHE A 116 -7.24 5.73 -11.07
CA PHE A 116 -7.08 6.76 -12.10
C PHE A 116 -7.19 8.12 -11.42
N ILE A 117 -6.13 8.93 -11.51
CA ILE A 117 -6.05 10.24 -10.87
C ILE A 117 -5.95 11.31 -11.95
N GLY A 118 -7.00 12.13 -12.05
CA GLY A 118 -7.11 13.30 -12.92
C GLY A 118 -6.12 14.40 -12.55
N LYS A 119 -6.16 15.53 -13.27
CA LYS A 119 -5.18 16.62 -13.16
C LYS A 119 -5.35 17.44 -11.89
N ASN A 120 -4.24 17.99 -11.40
CA ASN A 120 -4.19 18.85 -10.21
C ASN A 120 -4.85 18.21 -8.97
N SER A 121 -4.76 16.89 -8.85
CA SER A 121 -5.46 16.14 -7.81
C SER A 121 -4.49 15.45 -6.86
N THR A 122 -4.83 15.39 -5.58
CA THR A 122 -4.09 14.64 -4.56
C THR A 122 -4.97 13.51 -4.03
N LEU A 123 -4.49 12.28 -4.15
CA LEU A 123 -5.11 11.10 -3.52
C LEU A 123 -4.16 10.52 -2.48
N SER A 124 -4.59 10.51 -1.22
CA SER A 124 -3.98 9.67 -0.19
C SER A 124 -4.76 8.37 -0.04
N TYR A 125 -4.08 7.25 -0.16
CA TYR A 125 -4.66 5.91 -0.07
C TYR A 125 -3.90 5.09 0.98
N THR A 126 -4.49 4.98 2.17
CA THR A 126 -3.94 4.22 3.28
C THR A 126 -4.65 2.88 3.40
N MET A 127 -3.91 1.79 3.31
CA MET A 127 -4.39 0.43 3.45
C MET A 127 -3.86 -0.18 4.75
N ILE A 128 -4.76 -0.63 5.61
CA ILE A 128 -4.42 -1.33 6.86
C ILE A 128 -4.94 -2.76 6.77
N HIS A 129 -4.03 -3.73 6.83
CA HIS A 129 -4.33 -5.15 6.71
C HIS A 129 -4.21 -5.86 8.05
N ASP A 130 -5.32 -6.44 8.50
CA ASP A 130 -5.42 -7.35 9.64
C ASP A 130 -5.95 -8.71 9.15
N TRP A 131 -5.03 -9.65 8.95
CA TRP A 131 -5.32 -11.01 8.49
C TRP A 131 -5.07 -12.04 9.59
N ALA A 132 -5.54 -13.27 9.36
CA ALA A 132 -5.22 -14.41 10.21
C ALA A 132 -4.04 -15.22 9.67
N PRO A 133 -3.41 -16.06 10.51
CA PRO A 133 -2.13 -16.70 10.21
C PRO A 133 -2.09 -17.58 8.95
N GLN A 134 -3.22 -18.14 8.50
CA GLN A 134 -3.27 -19.02 7.31
C GLN A 134 -3.91 -18.34 6.09
N VAL A 135 -3.99 -17.01 6.07
CA VAL A 135 -4.51 -16.24 4.92
C VAL A 135 -3.40 -15.92 3.94
N GLU A 136 -3.67 -16.10 2.65
CA GLU A 136 -2.81 -15.63 1.55
C GLU A 136 -3.41 -14.41 0.86
N VAL A 137 -2.59 -13.40 0.58
CA VAL A 137 -3.02 -12.08 0.10
C VAL A 137 -2.23 -11.73 -1.15
N ARG A 138 -2.93 -11.50 -2.27
CA ARG A 138 -2.38 -11.30 -3.62
C ARG A 138 -2.98 -10.07 -4.32
N PRO A 139 -2.80 -8.85 -3.78
CA PRO A 139 -3.26 -7.64 -4.43
C PRO A 139 -2.43 -7.34 -5.69
N ARG A 140 -3.10 -6.89 -6.75
CA ARG A 140 -2.47 -6.31 -7.94
C ARG A 140 -3.08 -4.94 -8.17
N THR A 141 -2.25 -3.92 -8.07
CA THR A 141 -2.70 -2.53 -8.19
C THR A 141 -1.98 -1.82 -9.32
N GLY A 142 -2.76 -1.19 -10.19
CA GLY A 142 -2.28 -0.29 -11.22
C GLY A 142 -2.78 1.13 -10.95
N VAL A 143 -1.89 2.12 -11.06
CA VAL A 143 -2.21 3.53 -10.77
C VAL A 143 -1.75 4.42 -11.91
N LYS A 144 -2.66 5.22 -12.47
CA LYS A 144 -2.35 6.20 -13.50
C LYS A 144 -2.51 7.61 -12.91
N VAL A 145 -1.47 8.44 -13.05
CA VAL A 145 -1.42 9.78 -12.46
C VAL A 145 -1.20 10.83 -13.55
N GLU A 146 -2.18 11.74 -13.70
CA GLU A 146 -2.17 12.85 -14.65
C GLU A 146 -1.40 14.08 -14.13
N ALA A 147 -1.35 15.14 -14.94
CA ALA A 147 -0.47 16.29 -14.72
C ALA A 147 -0.79 17.07 -13.42
N GLY A 148 0.25 17.52 -12.73
CA GLY A 148 0.15 18.28 -11.47
C GLY A 148 -0.42 17.48 -10.29
N SER A 149 -0.57 16.16 -10.42
CA SER A 149 -1.25 15.32 -9.43
C SER A 149 -0.30 14.52 -8.56
N LYS A 150 -0.77 14.17 -7.35
CA LYS A 150 0.01 13.48 -6.32
C LYS A 150 -0.71 12.22 -5.87
N PHE A 151 -0.01 11.10 -5.87
CA PHE A 151 -0.47 9.86 -5.28
C PHE A 151 0.35 9.51 -4.04
N ILE A 152 -0.31 9.33 -2.90
CA ILE A 152 0.32 8.92 -1.65
C ILE A 152 -0.29 7.59 -1.26
N SER A 153 0.49 6.52 -1.28
CA SER A 153 0.06 5.19 -0.89
C SER A 153 0.76 4.78 0.40
N ASN A 154 -0.01 4.39 1.39
CA ASN A 154 0.48 3.89 2.66
C ASN A 154 -0.02 2.47 2.88
N TYR A 155 0.86 1.52 3.10
CA TYR A 155 0.51 0.13 3.38
C TYR A 155 1.02 -0.27 4.75
N ILE A 156 0.12 -0.74 5.60
CA ILE A 156 0.42 -1.09 6.99
C ILE A 156 -0.09 -2.51 7.26
N SER A 157 0.80 -3.38 7.74
CA SER A 157 0.41 -4.70 8.23
C SER A 157 1.32 -5.14 9.36
N LEU A 158 0.74 -5.22 10.56
CA LEU A 158 1.48 -5.47 11.80
C LEU A 158 1.12 -6.81 12.45
N ARG A 159 0.33 -7.66 11.77
CA ARG A 159 -0.15 -8.94 12.31
C ARG A 159 0.30 -10.12 11.46
N GLN A 160 0.07 -11.32 11.96
CA GLN A 160 0.47 -12.54 11.27
C GLN A 160 -0.42 -12.79 10.05
N THR A 161 0.21 -13.13 8.93
CA THR A 161 -0.47 -13.62 7.72
C THR A 161 0.41 -14.69 7.11
N LYS A 162 -0.14 -15.65 6.37
CA LYS A 162 0.69 -16.70 5.78
C LYS A 162 1.63 -16.09 4.74
N MET A 163 1.05 -15.33 3.82
CA MET A 163 1.82 -14.65 2.78
C MET A 163 1.07 -13.45 2.21
N THR A 164 1.69 -12.29 2.22
CA THR A 164 1.28 -11.16 1.38
C THR A 164 2.29 -10.94 0.28
N GLU A 165 1.83 -10.91 -0.97
CA GLU A 165 2.67 -10.59 -2.12
C GLU A 165 2.02 -9.45 -2.91
N SER A 166 2.69 -8.29 -2.93
CA SER A 166 2.15 -7.06 -3.52
C SER A 166 3.24 -6.24 -4.20
N TYR A 167 2.98 -5.81 -5.44
CA TYR A 167 3.88 -4.92 -6.18
C TYR A 167 3.09 -3.87 -6.98
N PRO A 168 2.40 -2.92 -6.31
CA PRO A 168 1.69 -1.82 -6.96
C PRO A 168 2.59 -1.09 -7.96
N THR A 169 2.02 -0.75 -9.11
CA THR A 169 2.72 0.01 -10.15
C THR A 169 2.00 1.33 -10.40
N ALA A 170 2.73 2.44 -10.30
CA ALA A 170 2.27 3.78 -10.67
C ALA A 170 2.93 4.26 -11.96
N TRP A 171 2.13 4.78 -12.89
CA TRP A 171 2.56 5.46 -14.10
C TRP A 171 2.27 6.95 -13.96
N LEU A 172 3.35 7.75 -13.85
CA LEU A 172 3.30 9.21 -13.78
C LEU A 172 3.35 9.76 -15.19
N ILE A 173 2.18 9.84 -15.84
CA ILE A 173 2.09 10.13 -17.27
C ILE A 173 1.86 11.62 -17.57
N GLY A 174 1.56 12.42 -16.55
CA GLY A 174 1.41 13.86 -16.67
C GLY A 174 2.59 14.62 -16.10
N GLU A 175 2.91 15.76 -16.71
CA GLU A 175 3.98 16.63 -16.26
C GLU A 175 3.78 17.03 -14.78
N GLY A 176 4.86 17.00 -14.00
CA GLY A 176 4.83 17.39 -12.59
C GLY A 176 4.09 16.42 -11.67
N ALA A 177 3.65 15.26 -12.16
CA ALA A 177 3.01 14.24 -11.34
C ALA A 177 4.01 13.61 -10.35
N SER A 178 3.53 13.21 -9.17
CA SER A 178 4.35 12.54 -8.16
C SER A 178 3.66 11.32 -7.54
N ALA A 179 4.45 10.32 -7.14
CA ALA A 179 3.99 9.21 -6.32
C ALA A 179 4.90 8.96 -5.12
N LYS A 180 4.29 8.69 -3.97
CA LYS A 180 4.97 8.23 -2.77
C LYS A 180 4.34 6.92 -2.30
N PHE A 181 5.15 5.90 -2.12
CA PHE A 181 4.75 4.65 -1.49
C PHE A 181 5.47 4.52 -0.15
N SER A 182 4.70 4.29 0.92
CA SER A 182 5.23 4.04 2.26
C SER A 182 4.71 2.69 2.76
N THR A 183 5.61 1.85 3.26
CA THR A 183 5.28 0.50 3.77
C THR A 183 5.78 0.34 5.20
N LEU A 184 4.89 -0.07 6.12
CA LEU A 184 5.18 -0.37 7.51
C LEU A 184 4.78 -1.81 7.84
N ILE A 185 5.76 -2.65 8.19
CA ILE A 185 5.54 -4.09 8.34
C ILE A 185 6.17 -4.65 9.60
N LEU A 186 5.41 -5.47 10.32
CA LEU A 186 5.91 -6.42 11.31
C LEU A 186 5.65 -7.84 10.80
N SER A 187 6.71 -8.61 10.61
CA SER A 187 6.68 -9.98 10.11
C SER A 187 7.00 -10.99 11.21
N PRO A 188 5.98 -11.51 11.91
CA PRO A 188 6.17 -12.57 12.91
C PRO A 188 6.46 -13.93 12.26
N GLU A 189 6.96 -14.88 13.06
CA GLU A 189 7.19 -16.26 12.66
C GLU A 189 6.00 -16.85 11.88
N GLY A 190 6.31 -17.61 10.82
CA GLY A 190 5.31 -18.19 9.92
C GLY A 190 4.69 -17.19 8.92
N SER A 191 5.08 -15.91 8.96
CA SER A 191 4.66 -14.91 7.97
C SER A 191 5.70 -14.68 6.88
N THR A 192 5.21 -14.43 5.66
CA THR A 192 6.00 -13.91 4.55
C THR A 192 5.36 -12.65 3.98
N TYR A 193 6.08 -11.54 4.03
CA TYR A 193 5.72 -10.30 3.37
C TYR A 193 6.69 -10.06 2.23
N ASP A 194 6.24 -10.24 0.99
CA ASP A 194 6.96 -9.82 -0.22
C ASP A 194 6.24 -8.61 -0.79
N LEU A 195 6.76 -7.42 -0.48
CA LEU A 195 6.10 -6.16 -0.74
C LEU A 195 7.04 -5.24 -1.48
N GLY A 196 6.48 -4.45 -2.41
CA GLY A 196 7.24 -3.35 -2.98
C GLY A 196 6.39 -2.33 -3.67
N SER A 197 7.06 -1.44 -4.41
CA SER A 197 6.39 -0.47 -5.25
C SER A 197 7.20 -0.17 -6.51
N ARG A 198 6.50 0.06 -7.62
CA ARG A 198 7.12 0.41 -8.90
C ARG A 198 6.58 1.73 -9.42
N ILE A 199 7.48 2.65 -9.77
CA ILE A 199 7.15 3.99 -10.25
C ILE A 199 7.78 4.19 -11.62
N TYR A 200 6.95 4.47 -12.63
CA TYR A 200 7.39 4.95 -13.93
C TYR A 200 7.28 6.48 -13.97
N LEU A 201 8.42 7.16 -13.98
CA LEU A 201 8.54 8.60 -14.22
C LEU A 201 8.44 8.83 -15.75
N ALA A 202 7.21 8.90 -16.26
CA ALA A 202 6.90 8.82 -17.68
C ALA A 202 6.63 10.18 -18.35
N ALA A 203 6.70 11.28 -17.60
CA ALA A 203 6.57 12.65 -18.10
C ALA A 203 7.61 13.58 -17.44
N PRO A 204 7.91 14.75 -18.04
CA PRO A 204 8.87 15.68 -17.47
C PRO A 204 8.49 16.14 -16.06
N ASN A 205 9.48 16.53 -15.27
CA ASN A 205 9.27 17.09 -13.93
C ASN A 205 8.56 16.14 -12.94
N THR A 206 8.51 14.83 -13.24
CA THR A 206 7.87 13.84 -12.35
C THR A 206 8.80 13.37 -11.24
N SER A 207 8.22 12.98 -10.10
CA SER A 207 8.99 12.54 -8.93
C SER A 207 8.42 11.31 -8.22
N GLY A 208 9.29 10.46 -7.68
CA GLY A 208 8.91 9.20 -7.05
C GLY A 208 9.66 8.93 -5.74
N GLU A 209 8.94 8.48 -4.72
CA GLU A 209 9.51 8.01 -3.45
C GLU A 209 8.96 6.62 -3.10
N SER A 210 9.84 5.70 -2.71
CA SER A 210 9.48 4.40 -2.16
C SER A 210 10.19 4.18 -0.84
N ILE A 211 9.44 4.24 0.26
CA ILE A 211 9.94 4.09 1.62
C ILE A 211 9.40 2.79 2.20
N SER A 212 10.29 1.92 2.66
CA SER A 212 9.93 0.69 3.38
C SER A 212 10.57 0.68 4.75
N ARG A 213 9.76 0.39 5.78
CA ARG A 213 10.23 0.03 7.12
C ARG A 213 9.66 -1.32 7.50
N SER A 214 10.55 -2.27 7.73
CA SER A 214 10.19 -3.66 7.97
C SER A 214 10.86 -4.18 9.24
N ILE A 215 10.10 -4.95 10.02
CA ILE A 215 10.59 -5.59 11.23
C ILE A 215 10.38 -7.10 11.08
N SER A 216 11.42 -7.90 11.29
CA SER A 216 11.30 -9.35 11.39
C SER A 216 11.34 -9.83 12.83
N LYS A 217 10.29 -10.53 13.25
CA LYS A 217 10.17 -11.27 14.51
C LYS A 217 10.05 -12.77 14.20
N GLY A 218 11.04 -13.29 13.45
CA GLY A 218 11.12 -14.69 13.04
C GLY A 218 10.44 -15.00 11.69
N GLY A 219 9.80 -14.01 11.06
CA GLY A 219 9.20 -14.15 9.72
C GLY A 219 10.10 -13.61 8.60
N VAL A 220 9.57 -13.63 7.38
CA VAL A 220 10.25 -13.15 6.17
C VAL A 220 9.68 -11.80 5.75
N ALA A 221 10.52 -10.77 5.64
CA ALA A 221 10.16 -9.46 5.11
C ALA A 221 11.07 -9.09 3.93
N ILE A 222 10.52 -9.06 2.73
CA ILE A 222 11.21 -8.67 1.49
C ILE A 222 10.64 -7.32 1.08
N SER A 223 11.52 -6.33 0.97
CA SER A 223 11.23 -4.96 0.53
C SER A 223 11.76 -4.75 -0.88
N ARG A 224 10.87 -4.71 -1.87
CA ARG A 224 11.21 -4.39 -3.26
C ARG A 224 10.94 -2.91 -3.53
N GLY A 225 11.72 -2.31 -4.42
CA GLY A 225 11.43 -0.97 -4.91
C GLY A 225 11.99 -0.81 -6.31
N HIS A 226 11.23 -0.24 -7.23
CA HIS A 226 11.70 0.00 -8.59
C HIS A 226 11.27 1.37 -9.09
N ILE A 227 12.23 2.23 -9.41
CA ILE A 227 11.96 3.52 -10.05
C ILE A 227 12.60 3.53 -11.44
N ILE A 228 11.76 3.80 -12.46
CA ILE A 228 12.15 3.89 -13.86
C ILE A 228 11.97 5.32 -14.34
N ALA A 229 13.08 5.99 -14.69
CA ALA A 229 13.08 7.31 -15.30
C ALA A 229 13.08 7.20 -16.83
N ASN A 230 11.98 7.63 -17.46
CA ASN A 230 11.79 7.65 -18.92
C ASN A 230 11.67 9.07 -19.50
N ALA A 231 11.69 10.09 -18.66
CA ALA A 231 11.48 11.48 -19.03
C ALA A 231 12.47 12.42 -18.30
N PRO A 232 12.81 13.59 -18.89
CA PRO A 232 13.81 14.50 -18.35
C PRO A 232 13.34 15.25 -17.08
N ASN A 233 14.30 15.82 -16.37
CA ASN A 233 14.14 16.54 -15.11
C ASN A 233 13.32 15.76 -14.07
N THR A 234 13.60 14.47 -13.94
CA THR A 234 12.88 13.58 -13.01
C THR A 234 13.71 13.27 -11.77
N ARG A 235 13.04 12.97 -10.65
CA ARG A 235 13.70 12.66 -9.38
C ARG A 235 13.12 11.41 -8.73
N GLY A 236 13.96 10.55 -8.19
CA GLY A 236 13.56 9.30 -7.56
C GLY A 236 14.38 8.97 -6.33
N HIS A 237 13.73 8.46 -5.28
CA HIS A 237 14.39 8.01 -4.07
C HIS A 237 13.77 6.71 -3.53
N ILE A 238 14.62 5.75 -3.17
CA ILE A 238 14.21 4.50 -2.52
C ILE A 238 14.92 4.38 -1.16
N GLU A 239 14.14 4.31 -0.08
CA GLU A 239 14.62 4.06 1.29
C GLU A 239 14.13 2.68 1.75
N CYS A 240 15.03 1.81 2.20
CA CYS A 240 14.69 0.48 2.72
C CYS A 240 15.35 0.23 4.07
N ASN A 241 14.56 0.35 5.14
CA ASN A 241 15.00 0.16 6.50
C ASN A 241 14.43 -1.15 7.09
N GLY A 242 15.28 -1.94 7.73
CA GLY A 242 14.93 -3.26 8.25
C GLY A 242 15.52 -3.55 9.62
N LEU A 243 14.70 -4.10 10.52
CA LEU A 243 15.09 -4.39 11.90
C LEU A 243 14.78 -5.84 12.32
N PHE A 244 15.78 -6.57 12.81
CA PHE A 244 15.59 -7.89 13.42
C PHE A 244 15.27 -7.77 14.92
N LEU A 245 14.20 -8.44 15.37
CA LEU A 245 13.83 -8.57 16.79
C LEU A 245 14.12 -9.94 17.39
N SER A 246 14.14 -10.99 16.57
CA SER A 246 14.40 -12.35 17.02
C SER A 246 15.30 -13.10 16.04
N GLU A 247 15.81 -14.25 16.47
CA GLU A 247 16.50 -15.19 15.58
C GLU A 247 15.49 -15.88 14.64
N GLY A 248 15.99 -16.49 13.57
CA GLY A 248 15.19 -17.30 12.64
C GLY A 248 14.40 -16.55 11.56
N GLY A 249 14.46 -15.22 11.53
CA GLY A 249 13.81 -14.38 10.51
C GLY A 249 14.69 -14.04 9.31
N LEU A 250 14.08 -13.48 8.26
CA LEU A 250 14.78 -12.96 7.07
C LEU A 250 14.28 -11.55 6.78
N ILE A 251 15.22 -10.65 6.49
CA ILE A 251 14.93 -9.33 5.93
C ILE A 251 15.75 -9.20 4.65
N ASP A 252 15.10 -8.87 3.55
CA ASP A 252 15.72 -8.67 2.24
C ASP A 252 15.29 -7.32 1.66
N ALA A 253 16.22 -6.66 0.98
CA ALA A 253 15.99 -5.38 0.33
C ALA A 253 16.46 -5.48 -1.12
N ILE A 254 15.53 -5.34 -2.06
CA ILE A 254 15.75 -5.50 -3.50
C ILE A 254 15.36 -4.21 -4.21
N PRO A 255 16.25 -3.19 -4.19
CA PRO A 255 16.06 -1.93 -4.90
C PRO A 255 16.50 -2.04 -6.36
N GLU A 256 15.76 -1.38 -7.23
CA GLU A 256 16.04 -1.28 -8.66
C GLU A 256 15.88 0.19 -9.10
N LEU A 257 16.90 0.73 -9.74
CA LEU A 257 16.86 2.05 -10.36
C LEU A 257 17.19 1.91 -11.84
N THR A 258 16.35 2.48 -12.70
CA THR A 258 16.55 2.44 -14.15
C THR A 258 16.46 3.84 -14.71
N ALA A 259 17.59 4.40 -15.14
CA ALA A 259 17.65 5.69 -15.81
C ALA A 259 17.78 5.48 -17.33
N ASN A 260 16.69 5.68 -18.08
CA ASN A 260 16.69 5.59 -19.54
C ASN A 260 16.98 6.94 -20.22
N VAL A 261 17.08 8.01 -19.43
CA VAL A 261 17.46 9.37 -19.86
C VAL A 261 18.55 9.92 -18.94
N PRO A 262 19.44 10.79 -19.43
CA PRO A 262 20.54 11.33 -18.62
C PRO A 262 20.09 12.42 -17.63
N ASP A 263 18.98 13.10 -17.91
CA ASP A 263 18.46 14.20 -17.11
C ASP A 263 17.50 13.67 -16.02
N THR A 264 18.06 12.95 -15.05
CA THR A 264 17.32 12.37 -13.93
C THR A 264 18.24 12.15 -12.72
N ASP A 265 17.72 12.40 -11.52
CA ASP A 265 18.40 12.10 -10.26
C ASP A 265 17.70 10.93 -9.57
N LEU A 266 18.35 9.76 -9.55
CA LEU A 266 17.85 8.57 -8.86
C LEU A 266 18.81 8.19 -7.73
N SER A 267 18.27 7.96 -6.54
CA SER A 267 19.03 7.61 -5.35
C SER A 267 18.40 6.47 -4.57
N HIS A 268 19.23 5.75 -3.82
CA HIS A 268 18.80 4.66 -2.98
C HIS A 268 19.65 4.59 -1.70
N GLU A 269 18.99 4.29 -0.58
CA GLU A 269 19.61 3.92 0.68
C GLU A 269 18.92 2.71 1.33
N ALA A 270 19.72 1.84 1.96
CA ALA A 270 19.23 0.71 2.72
C ALA A 270 20.03 0.53 4.02
N ALA A 271 19.32 0.27 5.12
CA ALA A 271 19.90 -0.11 6.40
C ALA A 271 19.15 -1.30 6.98
N LEU A 272 19.82 -2.46 7.03
CA LEU A 272 19.29 -3.69 7.62
C LEU A 272 20.14 -4.06 8.83
N GLY A 273 19.52 -4.27 9.99
CA GLY A 273 20.29 -4.53 11.20
C GLY A 273 19.48 -5.02 12.38
N ARG A 274 20.19 -5.16 13.51
CA ARG A 274 19.58 -5.42 14.82
C ARG A 274 19.33 -4.09 15.52
N ILE A 275 18.57 -4.14 16.62
CA ILE A 275 18.49 -3.01 17.54
C ILE A 275 19.89 -2.66 18.03
N ASP A 276 20.16 -1.36 18.06
CA ASP A 276 21.38 -0.79 18.61
C ASP A 276 21.39 -0.98 20.13
N GLU A 277 22.26 -1.86 20.63
CA GLU A 277 22.30 -2.22 22.04
C GLU A 277 22.67 -1.02 22.93
N GLU A 278 23.47 -0.07 22.44
CA GLU A 278 23.78 1.16 23.20
C GLU A 278 22.53 2.01 23.44
N LYS A 279 21.63 2.11 22.44
CA LYS A 279 20.35 2.81 22.60
C LYS A 279 19.44 2.10 23.58
N LEU A 280 19.45 0.77 23.56
CA LEU A 280 18.64 -0.05 24.45
C LEU A 280 19.15 0.05 25.91
N GLU A 281 20.46 -0.08 26.13
CA GLU A 281 21.10 0.11 27.44
C GLU A 281 20.91 1.52 27.98
N TYR A 282 20.97 2.54 27.12
CA TYR A 282 20.70 3.93 27.49
C TYR A 282 19.26 4.12 28.02
N LEU A 283 18.27 3.56 27.33
CA LEU A 283 16.87 3.60 27.76
C LEU A 283 16.66 2.81 29.07
N MET A 284 17.32 1.67 29.22
CA MET A 284 17.29 0.88 30.46
C MET A 284 17.91 1.64 31.63
N ALA A 285 19.02 2.34 31.41
CA ALA A 285 19.63 3.21 32.42
C ALA A 285 18.72 4.37 32.85
N ARG A 286 17.72 4.74 32.04
CA ARG A 286 16.67 5.71 32.38
C ARG A 286 15.46 5.10 33.10
N GLY A 287 15.52 3.82 33.45
CA GLY A 287 14.54 3.13 34.29
C GLY A 287 13.50 2.31 33.53
N LEU A 288 13.65 2.16 32.20
CA LEU A 288 12.81 1.24 31.43
C LEU A 288 13.33 -0.20 31.57
N SER A 289 12.42 -1.16 31.58
CA SER A 289 12.79 -2.56 31.32
C SER A 289 13.30 -2.73 29.88
N ARG A 290 14.01 -3.84 29.62
CA ARG A 290 14.48 -4.17 28.27
C ARG A 290 13.34 -4.23 27.25
N ASP A 291 12.19 -4.76 27.67
CA ASP A 291 11.00 -4.86 26.82
C ASP A 291 10.41 -3.47 26.54
N GLU A 292 10.24 -2.62 27.56
CA GLU A 292 9.76 -1.24 27.37
C GLU A 292 10.70 -0.42 26.47
N ALA A 293 12.01 -0.55 26.66
CA ALA A 293 13.01 0.10 25.80
C ALA A 293 12.91 -0.38 24.35
N THR A 294 12.78 -1.69 24.15
CA THR A 294 12.60 -2.31 22.82
C THR A 294 11.35 -1.79 22.13
N GLN A 295 10.22 -1.74 22.85
CA GLN A 295 8.96 -1.19 22.32
C GLN A 295 9.09 0.28 21.93
N LEU A 296 9.80 1.09 22.73
CA LEU A 296 10.01 2.49 22.41
C LEU A 296 10.86 2.68 21.14
N ILE A 297 11.90 1.87 20.94
CA ILE A 297 12.71 1.87 19.72
C ILE A 297 11.86 1.44 18.52
N ILE A 298 11.06 0.37 18.65
CA ILE A 298 10.15 -0.11 17.60
C ILE A 298 9.14 0.99 17.22
N LYS A 299 8.54 1.65 18.21
CA LYS A 299 7.58 2.74 17.98
C LYS A 299 8.20 3.92 17.23
N GLY A 300 9.43 4.29 17.56
CA GLY A 300 10.18 5.30 16.79
C GLY A 300 10.55 4.83 15.38
N PHE A 301 10.89 3.55 15.23
CA PHE A 301 11.20 2.97 13.93
C PHE A 301 9.97 2.90 13.01
N LEU A 302 8.81 2.52 13.54
CA LEU A 302 7.53 2.48 12.81
C LEU A 302 6.77 3.82 12.85
N ASP A 303 7.46 4.94 13.09
CA ASP A 303 6.82 6.24 13.15
C ASP A 303 6.05 6.53 11.86
N VAL A 304 4.75 6.79 12.02
CA VAL A 304 3.82 7.08 10.94
C VAL A 304 4.04 8.46 10.32
N GLY A 305 4.89 9.32 10.91
CA GLY A 305 5.28 10.59 10.29
C GLY A 305 5.83 10.40 8.88
N ILE A 306 6.40 9.23 8.57
CA ILE A 306 6.88 8.92 7.21
C ILE A 306 5.77 8.81 6.17
N LEU A 307 4.53 8.54 6.59
CA LEU A 307 3.40 8.29 5.71
C LEU A 307 2.96 9.54 4.94
N GLY A 308 3.47 10.72 5.33
CA GLY A 308 3.16 12.00 4.68
C GLY A 308 1.67 12.35 4.76
N LEU A 309 1.01 11.91 5.83
CA LEU A 309 -0.42 12.11 6.04
C LEU A 309 -0.70 13.48 6.69
N PRO A 310 -1.83 14.13 6.39
CA PRO A 310 -2.30 15.26 7.18
C PRO A 310 -2.41 14.90 8.67
N PRO A 311 -2.18 15.84 9.61
CA PRO A 311 -2.09 15.54 11.05
C PRO A 311 -3.26 14.73 11.61
N LYS A 312 -4.51 15.06 11.23
CA LYS A 312 -5.71 14.31 11.65
C LYS A 312 -5.70 12.86 11.17
N LEU A 313 -5.27 12.64 9.93
CA LEU A 313 -5.21 11.32 9.31
C LEU A 313 -4.06 10.50 9.91
N GLU A 314 -2.96 11.16 10.24
CA GLU A 314 -1.86 10.55 10.98
C GLU A 314 -2.31 10.08 12.36
N GLU A 315 -3.02 10.90 13.14
CA GLU A 315 -3.60 10.51 14.44
C GLU A 315 -4.53 9.29 14.33
N GLU A 316 -5.37 9.27 13.30
CA GLU A 316 -6.29 8.15 13.06
C GLU A 316 -5.55 6.86 12.70
N VAL A 317 -4.49 6.95 11.91
CA VAL A 317 -3.63 5.81 11.59
C VAL A 317 -2.84 5.34 12.82
N LYS A 318 -2.31 6.26 13.66
CA LYS A 318 -1.68 5.92 14.95
C LYS A 318 -2.63 5.12 15.82
N ARG A 319 -3.87 5.58 15.97
CA ARG A 319 -4.88 4.89 16.78
C ARG A 319 -5.15 3.47 16.27
N ASN A 320 -5.24 3.28 14.96
CA ASN A 320 -5.44 1.95 14.37
C ASN A 320 -4.23 1.02 14.60
N ILE A 321 -3.01 1.55 14.50
CA ILE A 321 -1.77 0.82 14.81
C ILE A 321 -1.73 0.42 16.28
N GLU A 322 -2.03 1.32 17.21
CA GLU A 322 -2.03 1.03 18.65
C GLU A 322 -3.00 -0.12 19.02
N ILE A 323 -4.17 -0.18 18.36
CA ILE A 323 -5.11 -1.29 18.52
C ILE A 323 -4.52 -2.62 18.00
N MET A 324 -3.77 -2.60 16.90
CA MET A 324 -3.12 -3.78 16.34
C MET A 324 -1.94 -4.26 17.19
N GLU A 325 -1.15 -3.34 17.74
CA GLU A 325 0.01 -3.65 18.59
C GLU A 325 -0.39 -4.37 19.87
N GLN A 326 -1.45 -3.92 20.54
CA GLN A 326 -1.98 -4.60 21.75
C GLN A 326 -2.44 -6.04 21.50
N ALA A 327 -2.68 -6.42 20.24
CA ALA A 327 -3.14 -7.75 19.85
C ALA A 327 -2.05 -8.60 19.17
N ALA A 328 -0.85 -8.04 18.97
CA ALA A 328 0.32 -8.69 18.34
C ALA A 328 1.48 -8.96 19.31
N LEU A 329 1.48 -8.26 20.45
CA LEU A 329 2.34 -8.49 21.62
C LEU A 329 1.64 -9.36 22.65
#